data_AF-A0A090VTI7-F1
#
_entry.id   AF-A0A090VTI7-F1
#
_cell.length_a   1.000
_cell.length_b   1.000
_cell.length_c   1.000
_cell.angle_alpha   90.00
_cell.angle_beta   90.00
_cell.angle_gamma   90.00
#
_symmetry.space_group_name_H-M   'P 1'
#
loop_
_entity.id
_entity.type
_entity.pdbx_description
1 polymer ?
#
loop_
_entity_poly.entity_id
_entity_poly.type
_entity_poly.pdbx_seq_one_letter_code
_entity_poly.pdbx_strand_id
1 'polypeptide(L)'
;MKHFRKEILSIILIVFISVNATCQDKVGSVSDSDVKVEKRKKKRKKKYKLPNIDLSHWKVTLPIKNDAGKPYEIEPPEIFDFASNPVAKPYMYIDSTKGAIVFHAMPTKSTTRNTKYSRSELREQMVPGNNNVNWTFAQVVT
;
A
#
# COMPACT_ATOMS: atom_id res chain seq x y z
N MET A 1 17.22 -46.40 -29.53
CA MET A 1 17.16 -45.62 -28.27
C MET A 1 16.33 -44.33 -28.34
N LYS A 2 16.34 -43.55 -29.43
CA LYS A 2 15.56 -42.29 -29.50
C LYS A 2 14.04 -42.48 -29.59
N HIS A 3 13.55 -43.51 -30.29
CA HIS A 3 12.11 -43.84 -30.35
C HIS A 3 11.58 -44.33 -29.00
N PHE A 4 12.31 -45.24 -28.34
CA PHE A 4 11.97 -45.72 -27.00
C PHE A 4 11.85 -44.60 -25.95
N ARG A 5 12.70 -43.56 -26.03
CA ARG A 5 12.62 -42.39 -25.14
C ARG A 5 11.39 -41.51 -25.42
N LYS A 6 10.93 -41.42 -26.67
CA LYS A 6 9.72 -40.66 -27.03
C LYS A 6 8.44 -41.37 -26.57
N GLU A 7 8.40 -42.69 -26.72
CA GLU A 7 7.31 -43.53 -26.20
C GLU A 7 7.20 -43.41 -24.67
N ILE A 8 8.34 -43.47 -23.95
CA ILE A 8 8.39 -43.28 -22.50
C ILE A 8 7.92 -41.87 -22.09
N LEU A 9 8.33 -40.82 -22.81
CA LEU A 9 7.89 -39.44 -22.55
C LEU A 9 6.39 -39.23 -22.79
N SER A 10 5.82 -39.85 -23.83
CA SER A 10 4.38 -39.79 -24.08
C SER A 10 3.57 -40.53 -23.02
N ILE A 11 4.04 -41.68 -22.53
CA ILE A 11 3.38 -42.42 -21.45
C ILE A 11 3.39 -41.62 -20.13
N ILE A 12 4.52 -40.97 -19.80
CA ILE A 12 4.62 -40.12 -18.60
C ILE A 12 3.67 -38.92 -18.67
N LEU A 13 3.50 -38.32 -19.86
CA LEU A 13 2.61 -37.18 -20.05
C LEU A 13 1.12 -37.57 -19.87
N ILE A 14 0.72 -38.78 -20.29
CA ILE A 14 -0.65 -39.30 -20.12
C ILE A 14 -0.94 -39.60 -18.64
N VAL A 15 0.05 -40.12 -17.90
CA VAL A 15 -0.07 -40.36 -16.44
C VAL A 15 -0.18 -39.05 -15.64
N PHE A 16 0.49 -37.98 -16.07
CA PHE A 16 0.36 -36.68 -15.39
C PHE A 16 -1.01 -36.01 -15.56
N ILE A 17 -1.77 -36.35 -16.61
CA ILE A 17 -3.10 -35.79 -16.87
C ILE A 17 -4.19 -36.55 -16.08
N SER A 18 -3.98 -37.84 -15.74
CA SER A 18 -4.97 -38.66 -15.03
C SER A 18 -4.96 -38.51 -13.50
N VAL A 19 -3.93 -37.89 -12.90
CA VAL A 19 -3.79 -37.76 -11.43
C VAL A 19 -4.59 -36.59 -10.83
N ASN A 20 -5.17 -35.70 -11.64
CA ASN A 20 -5.98 -34.57 -11.13
C ASN A 20 -7.48 -34.89 -10.93
N ALA A 21 -7.90 -36.15 -10.97
CA ALA A 21 -9.31 -36.54 -10.78
C ALA A 21 -9.47 -37.70 -9.79
N THR A 22 -9.16 -37.47 -8.51
CA THR A 22 -9.71 -38.29 -7.42
C THR A 22 -9.85 -37.49 -6.12
N CYS A 23 -11.07 -36.98 -5.91
CA CYS A 23 -11.71 -36.87 -4.61
C CYS A 23 -13.15 -37.34 -4.84
N GLN A 24 -13.36 -38.66 -4.76
CA GLN A 24 -14.69 -39.22 -4.56
C GLN A 24 -14.89 -39.37 -3.05
N ASP A 25 -15.59 -38.42 -2.45
CA ASP A 25 -16.24 -38.67 -1.16
C ASP A 25 -17.29 -39.76 -1.39
N LYS A 26 -17.13 -40.91 -0.71
CA LYS A 26 -18.19 -41.91 -0.62
C LYS A 26 -19.29 -41.34 0.30
N VAL A 27 -20.38 -40.89 -0.29
CA VAL A 27 -21.66 -40.71 0.43
C VAL A 27 -22.57 -41.87 0.04
N GLY A 28 -23.09 -42.55 1.06
CA GLY A 28 -24.03 -43.65 0.95
C GLY A 28 -25.31 -43.27 0.20
N SER A 29 -25.97 -44.32 -0.26
CA SER A 29 -27.21 -44.38 -1.01
C SER A 29 -28.35 -43.49 -0.48
N VAL A 30 -29.07 -42.87 -1.42
CA VAL A 30 -30.55 -42.84 -1.59
C VAL A 30 -31.09 -41.45 -1.97
N SER A 31 -31.79 -41.48 -3.11
CA SER A 31 -32.83 -40.59 -3.67
C SER A 31 -32.52 -39.15 -4.09
N ASP A 32 -32.66 -38.96 -5.40
CA ASP A 32 -32.82 -37.73 -6.19
C ASP A 32 -33.54 -36.56 -5.50
N SER A 33 -32.87 -35.39 -5.48
CA SER A 33 -33.35 -34.12 -6.05
C SER A 33 -32.38 -32.97 -5.73
N ASP A 34 -31.26 -32.90 -6.47
CA ASP A 34 -30.27 -31.83 -6.33
C ASP A 34 -30.74 -30.53 -7.00
N VAL A 35 -31.33 -29.63 -6.21
CA VAL A 35 -31.29 -28.19 -6.49
C VAL A 35 -29.83 -27.76 -6.38
N LYS A 36 -29.20 -27.46 -7.53
CA LYS A 36 -27.84 -26.96 -7.65
C LYS A 36 -27.72 -25.57 -7.01
N VAL A 37 -27.59 -25.51 -5.69
CA VAL A 37 -27.18 -24.30 -4.97
C VAL A 37 -25.69 -24.13 -5.20
N GLU A 38 -25.34 -23.36 -6.24
CA GLU A 38 -24.02 -22.73 -6.34
C GLU A 38 -23.73 -22.02 -5.02
N LYS A 39 -22.84 -22.59 -4.18
CA LYS A 39 -22.20 -21.85 -3.10
C LYS A 39 -21.30 -20.79 -3.74
N ARG A 40 -21.91 -19.65 -4.11
CA ARG A 40 -21.20 -18.41 -4.43
C ARG A 40 -20.28 -18.11 -3.26
N LYS A 41 -18.95 -18.27 -3.46
CA LYS A 41 -17.94 -17.76 -2.52
C LYS A 41 -18.26 -16.29 -2.28
N LYS A 42 -18.84 -15.98 -1.12
CA LYS A 42 -19.20 -14.63 -0.72
C LYS A 42 -17.89 -13.84 -0.68
N LYS A 43 -17.60 -13.03 -1.72
CA LYS A 43 -16.43 -12.14 -1.75
C LYS A 43 -16.50 -11.32 -0.46
N ARG A 44 -15.61 -11.58 0.50
CA ARG A 44 -15.44 -10.74 1.69
C ARG A 44 -15.18 -9.31 1.19
N LYS A 45 -16.13 -8.40 1.41
CA LYS A 45 -15.93 -6.97 1.11
C LYS A 45 -14.71 -6.53 1.92
N LYS A 46 -13.61 -6.17 1.23
CA LYS A 46 -12.42 -5.62 1.89
C LYS A 46 -12.85 -4.31 2.56
N LYS A 47 -12.76 -4.23 3.88
CA LYS A 47 -13.06 -3.00 4.63
C LYS A 47 -11.87 -2.06 4.45
N TYR A 48 -12.07 -0.99 3.70
CA TYR A 48 -11.11 0.10 3.54
C TYR A 48 -11.22 1.04 4.75
N LYS A 49 -10.10 1.44 5.34
CA LYS A 49 -10.04 2.41 6.45
C LYS A 49 -9.27 3.64 6.00
N LEU A 50 -9.83 4.82 6.23
CA LEU A 50 -9.13 6.10 6.05
C LEU A 50 -8.51 6.55 7.37
N PRO A 51 -7.31 7.16 7.34
CA PRO A 51 -6.77 7.83 8.51
C PRO A 51 -7.65 9.05 8.86
N ASN A 52 -7.86 9.28 10.15
CA ASN A 52 -8.49 10.48 10.67
C ASN A 52 -7.41 11.36 11.29
N ILE A 53 -6.68 12.09 10.44
CA ILE A 53 -5.58 12.97 10.83
C ILE A 53 -5.84 14.33 10.20
N ASP A 54 -5.83 15.38 11.02
CA ASP A 54 -5.91 16.75 10.54
C ASP A 54 -4.53 17.21 10.06
N LEU A 55 -4.42 17.54 8.77
CA LEU A 55 -3.21 18.03 8.12
C LEU A 55 -3.22 19.55 7.90
N SER A 56 -4.23 20.27 8.40
CA SER A 56 -4.38 21.71 8.18
C SER A 56 -3.25 22.55 8.76
N HIS A 57 -2.59 22.06 9.81
CA HIS A 57 -1.47 22.72 10.50
C HIS A 57 -0.14 22.02 10.24
N TRP A 58 0.00 21.33 9.12
CA TRP A 58 1.20 20.56 8.81
C TRP A 58 1.63 20.80 7.37
N LYS A 59 2.95 20.93 7.18
CA LYS A 59 3.58 20.69 5.88
C LYS A 59 4.37 19.40 5.92
N VAL A 60 4.53 18.74 4.78
CA VAL A 60 5.40 17.57 4.63
C VAL A 60 6.62 17.92 3.80
N THR A 61 7.80 17.47 4.23
CA THR A 61 9.02 17.48 3.42
C THR A 61 9.27 16.06 2.89
N LEU A 62 9.44 15.92 1.57
CA LEU A 62 9.71 14.65 0.91
C LEU A 62 11.21 14.43 0.68
N PRO A 63 11.68 13.16 0.57
CA PRO A 63 13.09 12.82 0.40
C PRO A 63 13.57 12.99 -1.06
N ILE A 64 13.06 13.98 -1.79
CA ILE A 64 13.39 14.28 -3.18
C ILE A 64 13.57 15.78 -3.38
N LYS A 65 14.23 16.18 -4.47
CA LYS A 65 14.40 17.59 -4.81
C LYS A 65 13.30 18.07 -5.74
N ASN A 66 12.91 19.32 -5.60
CA ASN A 66 12.13 20.05 -6.60
C ASN A 66 13.05 20.60 -7.70
N ASP A 67 12.46 21.27 -8.70
CA ASP A 67 13.19 21.82 -9.85
C ASP A 67 14.24 22.89 -9.44
N ALA A 68 14.05 23.53 -8.29
CA ALA A 68 14.99 24.49 -7.71
C ALA A 68 16.11 23.82 -6.88
N GLY A 69 16.17 22.49 -6.85
CA GLY A 69 17.19 21.71 -6.13
C GLY A 69 17.03 21.67 -4.60
N LYS A 70 15.91 22.17 -4.07
CA LYS A 70 15.55 22.12 -2.65
C LYS A 70 14.68 20.90 -2.36
N PRO A 71 14.58 20.43 -1.10
CA PRO A 71 13.61 19.41 -0.74
C PRO A 71 12.20 19.78 -1.21
N TYR A 72 11.48 18.81 -1.77
CA TYR A 72 10.11 19.00 -2.21
C TYR A 72 9.20 19.07 -0.98
N GLU A 73 8.48 20.18 -0.83
CA GLU A 73 7.57 20.42 0.30
C GLU A 73 6.13 20.53 -0.22
N ILE A 74 5.19 20.04 0.56
CA ILE A 74 3.74 20.19 0.29
C ILE A 74 3.13 20.74 1.57
N GLU A 75 2.43 21.85 1.48
CA GLU A 75 1.78 22.54 2.60
C GLU A 75 0.28 22.71 2.31
N PRO A 76 -0.52 23.24 3.24
CA PRO A 76 -1.92 23.53 2.98
C PRO A 76 -2.09 24.61 1.91
N PRO A 77 -3.06 24.46 0.98
CA PRO A 77 -4.08 23.40 0.94
C PRO A 77 -3.67 22.12 0.18
N GLU A 78 -2.55 22.11 -0.54
CA GLU A 78 -2.15 21.01 -1.43
C GLU A 78 -1.92 19.69 -0.69
N ILE A 79 -1.54 19.75 0.59
CA ILE A 79 -1.32 18.56 1.42
C ILE A 79 -2.60 17.75 1.64
N PHE A 80 -3.79 18.33 1.46
CA PHE A 80 -5.06 17.58 1.60
C PHE A 80 -5.23 16.52 0.52
N ASP A 81 -4.66 16.75 -0.66
CA ASP A 81 -4.72 15.85 -1.81
C ASP A 81 -3.42 15.03 -2.01
N PHE A 82 -2.59 14.89 -0.96
CA PHE A 82 -1.30 14.20 -1.04
C PHE A 82 -1.42 12.77 -1.61
N ALA A 83 -2.50 12.06 -1.31
CA ALA A 83 -2.72 10.69 -1.78
C ALA A 83 -2.91 10.58 -3.30
N SER A 84 -3.36 11.66 -3.94
CA SER A 84 -3.53 11.78 -5.39
C SER A 84 -2.29 12.35 -6.08
N ASN A 85 -1.37 12.96 -5.31
CA ASN A 85 -0.15 13.56 -5.85
C ASN A 85 0.87 12.47 -6.26
N PRO A 86 1.23 12.34 -7.55
CA PRO A 86 2.15 11.30 -8.01
C PRO A 86 3.57 11.46 -7.47
N VAL A 87 3.98 12.68 -7.13
CA VAL A 87 5.28 13.00 -6.53
C VAL A 87 5.32 12.58 -5.06
N ALA A 88 4.21 12.75 -4.33
CA ALA A 88 4.11 12.39 -2.91
C ALA A 88 3.96 10.88 -2.69
N LYS A 89 3.21 10.20 -3.56
CA LYS A 89 2.80 8.79 -3.42
C LYS A 89 3.91 7.79 -3.03
N PRO A 90 5.17 7.88 -3.53
CA PRO A 90 6.24 6.96 -3.12
C PRO A 90 6.74 7.16 -1.68
N TYR A 91 6.44 8.32 -1.10
CA TYR A 91 7.05 8.82 0.14
C TYR A 91 6.02 9.15 1.23
N MET A 92 4.77 9.40 0.85
CA MET A 92 3.64 9.64 1.74
C MET A 92 2.35 9.07 1.11
N TYR A 93 1.74 8.07 1.74
CA TYR A 93 0.54 7.40 1.20
C TYR A 93 -0.33 6.77 2.28
N ILE A 94 -1.59 6.47 1.93
CA ILE A 94 -2.55 5.83 2.84
C ILE A 94 -2.37 4.30 2.83
N ASP A 95 -2.06 3.72 3.99
CA ASP A 95 -2.27 2.29 4.23
C ASP A 95 -3.71 2.08 4.67
N SER A 96 -4.54 1.71 3.70
CA SER A 96 -5.97 1.49 3.92
C SER A 96 -6.34 0.23 4.68
N THR A 97 -5.41 -0.70 4.86
CA THR A 97 -5.64 -1.89 5.66
C THR A 97 -5.62 -1.55 7.16
N LYS A 98 -4.82 -0.55 7.51
CA LYS A 98 -4.63 -0.06 8.88
C LYS A 98 -5.33 1.28 9.14
N GLY A 99 -5.67 2.05 8.11
CA GLY A 99 -6.16 3.42 8.27
C GLY A 99 -5.05 4.35 8.75
N ALA A 100 -3.85 4.20 8.20
CA ALA A 100 -2.66 4.95 8.59
C ALA A 100 -2.09 5.76 7.42
N ILE A 101 -1.29 6.76 7.73
CA ILE A 101 -0.42 7.43 6.75
C ILE A 101 0.97 6.84 6.91
N VAL A 102 1.54 6.34 5.81
CA VAL A 102 2.91 5.83 5.77
C VAL A 102 3.82 6.94 5.28
N PHE A 103 4.87 7.21 6.03
CA PHE A 103 5.97 8.08 5.64
C PHE A 103 7.18 7.20 5.30
N HIS A 104 7.64 7.27 4.07
CA HIS A 104 8.74 6.46 3.56
C HIS A 104 9.87 7.36 3.08
N ALA A 105 11.03 7.20 3.69
CA ALA A 105 12.26 7.90 3.32
C ALA A 105 13.32 6.90 2.88
N MET A 106 14.05 7.25 1.82
CA MET A 106 15.23 6.51 1.35
C MET A 106 16.44 7.44 1.35
N PRO A 107 17.68 6.92 1.46
CA PRO A 107 18.87 7.75 1.37
C PRO A 107 18.92 8.49 0.02
N THR A 108 18.81 9.82 0.05
CA THR A 108 18.93 10.66 -1.13
C THR A 108 19.79 11.89 -0.82
N LYS A 109 20.22 12.59 -1.87
CA LYS A 109 20.89 13.90 -1.73
C LYS A 109 19.90 15.05 -1.46
N SER A 110 18.62 14.75 -1.25
CA SER A 110 17.62 15.76 -0.89
C SER A 110 17.65 15.97 0.62
N THR A 111 18.43 16.94 1.05
CA THR A 111 18.54 17.33 2.46
C THR A 111 18.36 18.84 2.61
N THR A 112 17.88 19.27 3.77
CA THR A 112 17.87 20.68 4.15
C THR A 112 19.28 21.13 4.57
N ARG A 113 19.52 22.44 4.59
CA ARG A 113 20.85 23.05 4.82
C ARG A 113 21.60 22.47 6.03
N ASN A 114 20.88 22.19 7.12
CA ASN A 114 21.48 21.77 8.39
C ASN A 114 21.26 20.27 8.67
N THR A 115 21.01 19.45 7.65
CA THR A 115 20.69 18.02 7.83
C THR A 115 21.49 17.14 6.89
N LYS A 116 21.96 16.01 7.42
CA LYS A 116 22.74 14.99 6.67
C LYS A 116 21.88 13.86 6.09
N TYR A 117 20.65 13.69 6.60
CA TYR A 117 19.74 12.61 6.24
C TYR A 117 18.49 13.13 5.51
N SER A 118 18.03 12.37 4.53
CA SER A 118 16.75 12.57 3.87
C SER A 118 15.60 12.20 4.81
N ARG A 119 14.42 12.78 4.57
CA ARG A 119 13.24 12.63 5.43
C ARG A 119 11.95 12.63 4.62
N SER A 120 10.96 11.90 5.11
CA SER A 120 9.55 12.06 4.79
C SER A 120 8.88 12.37 6.12
N GLU A 121 8.62 13.63 6.40
CA GLU A 121 8.34 14.09 7.76
C GLU A 121 7.40 15.30 7.74
N LEU A 122 6.51 15.37 8.73
CA LEU A 122 5.64 16.50 8.96
C LEU A 122 6.34 17.58 9.81
N ARG A 123 6.13 18.84 9.46
CA ARG A 123 6.52 20.00 10.26
C ARG A 123 5.27 20.83 10.57
N GLU A 124 5.09 21.11 11.85
CA GLU A 124 3.99 21.94 12.35
C GLU A 124 4.01 23.34 11.71
N GLN A 125 2.82 23.87 11.46
CA GLN A 125 2.53 25.24 11.04
C GLN A 125 1.36 25.75 11.88
N MET A 126 1.64 26.53 12.94
CA MET A 126 0.58 27.12 13.79
C MET A 126 -0.43 27.93 12.97
N VAL A 127 0.07 28.65 11.96
CA VAL A 127 -0.74 29.30 10.94
C VAL A 127 -0.46 28.55 9.63
N PRO A 128 -1.46 27.93 8.98
CA PRO A 128 -1.28 27.18 7.74
C PRO A 128 -0.52 28.00 6.68
N GLY A 129 0.50 27.40 6.05
CA GLY A 129 1.35 28.06 5.05
C GLY A 129 2.36 29.09 5.61
N ASN A 130 2.40 29.34 6.92
CA ASN A 130 3.34 30.28 7.52
C ASN A 130 4.37 29.56 8.40
N ASN A 131 5.62 29.52 7.93
CA ASN A 131 6.72 28.88 8.65
C ASN A 131 7.31 29.74 9.79
N ASN A 132 6.96 31.02 9.86
CA ASN A 132 7.56 31.98 10.80
C ASN A 132 6.77 32.13 12.11
N VAL A 133 5.53 31.65 12.17
CA VAL A 133 4.71 31.64 13.38
C VAL A 133 4.89 30.30 14.08
N ASN A 134 5.50 30.34 15.27
CA ASN A 134 5.79 29.17 16.11
C ASN A 134 5.48 29.51 17.57
N TRP A 135 5.34 28.49 18.42
CA TRP A 135 5.04 28.66 19.83
C TRP A 135 6.32 28.66 20.68
N THR A 136 6.21 29.27 21.86
CA THR A 136 7.22 29.25 22.91
C THR A 136 6.75 28.35 24.06
N PHE A 137 7.68 27.87 24.88
CA PHE A 137 7.32 26.98 25.99
C PHE A 137 6.34 27.64 26.97
N ALA A 138 6.44 28.95 27.19
CA ALA A 138 5.52 29.68 28.06
C ALA A 138 4.05 29.64 27.59
N GLN A 139 3.80 29.48 26.29
CA GLN A 139 2.44 29.44 25.72
C GLN A 139 1.78 28.06 25.81
N VAL A 140 2.56 27.01 26.08
CA VAL A 140 2.07 25.61 26.09
C VAL A 140 1.88 25.07 27.53
N VAL A 141 2.46 25.73 28.54
CA VAL A 141 2.48 25.26 29.94
C VAL A 141 1.36 25.90 30.80
N THR A 142 0.24 26.30 30.19
CA THR A 142 -0.93 26.86 30.90
C THR A 142 -2.19 26.11 30.54
#